data_AF-D1YIA4-F1
#
_entry.id   AF-D1YIA4-F1
#
_cell.length_a   1.000
_cell.length_b   1.000
_cell.length_c   1.000
_cell.angle_alpha   90.00
_cell.angle_beta   90.00
_cell.angle_gamma   90.00
#
_symmetry.space_group_name_H-M   'P 1'
#
loop_
_entity.id
_entity.type
_entity.pdbx_description
1 polymer ?
#
loop_
_entity_poly.entity_id
_entity_poly.type
_entity_poly.pdbx_seq_one_letter_code
_entity_poly.pdbx_strand_id
1 'polypeptide(L)'
;MTETTKRGGFGVQRKITPTNVNHDLVKELIALFRENWHRESVRTISVSYTDLSPDGTQQLNMLEDFDLQIKRYKLDHIVDKIRKEHGFTSLVKASSLLKGATAIERSNLVGGHNGGNAYE
;
A
#
# COMPACT_ATOMS: atom_id res chain seq x y z
N MET A 1 17.42 -27.22 -25.95
CA MET A 1 17.77 -27.02 -24.52
C MET A 1 17.67 -25.53 -24.25
N THR A 2 16.61 -25.08 -23.58
CA THR A 2 16.52 -23.70 -23.06
C THR A 2 16.66 -23.80 -21.55
N GLU A 3 17.82 -23.44 -21.02
CA GLU A 3 18.02 -23.28 -19.59
C GLU A 3 17.07 -22.20 -19.07
N THR A 4 15.97 -22.62 -18.45
CA THR A 4 15.20 -21.76 -17.56
C THR A 4 16.07 -21.47 -16.34
N THR A 5 16.86 -20.39 -16.41
CA THR A 5 17.53 -19.84 -15.23
C THR A 5 16.44 -19.56 -14.20
N LYS A 6 16.42 -20.33 -13.11
CA LYS A 6 15.47 -20.18 -12.01
C LYS A 6 15.81 -18.88 -11.28
N ARG A 7 15.31 -17.74 -11.76
CA ARG A 7 15.52 -16.44 -11.13
C ARG A 7 14.93 -16.47 -9.71
N GLY A 8 15.75 -16.11 -8.73
CA GLY A 8 15.31 -15.96 -7.35
C GLY A 8 14.38 -14.74 -7.19
N GLY A 9 13.86 -14.54 -5.98
CA GLY A 9 13.16 -13.30 -5.64
C GLY A 9 14.10 -12.09 -5.65
N PHE A 10 13.53 -10.88 -5.60
CA PHE A 10 14.29 -9.64 -5.53
C PHE A 10 13.87 -8.79 -4.32
N GLY A 11 14.81 -7.98 -3.82
CA GLY A 11 14.57 -6.94 -2.82
C GLY A 11 15.16 -5.63 -3.33
N VAL A 12 14.32 -4.60 -3.44
CA VAL A 12 14.69 -3.29 -3.99
C VAL A 12 14.09 -2.18 -3.14
N GLN A 13 14.76 -1.03 -3.12
CA GLN A 13 14.30 0.16 -2.41
C GLN A 13 14.55 1.41 -3.27
N ARG A 14 13.72 2.44 -3.08
CA ARG A 14 13.85 3.73 -3.75
C ARG A 14 13.53 4.83 -2.74
N LYS A 15 14.33 5.90 -2.72
CA LYS A 15 14.00 7.10 -1.96
C LYS A 15 12.96 7.90 -2.73
N ILE A 16 11.87 8.26 -2.06
CA ILE A 16 10.77 9.05 -2.62
C ILE A 16 10.66 10.36 -1.83
N THR A 17 9.97 11.35 -2.40
CA THR A 17 9.55 12.52 -1.63
C THR A 17 8.62 12.07 -0.50
N PRO A 18 8.86 12.47 0.76
CA PRO A 18 7.98 12.11 1.86
C PRO A 18 6.53 12.48 1.58
N THR A 19 5.64 11.50 1.65
CA THR A 19 4.20 11.67 1.39
C THR A 19 3.41 10.59 2.14
N ASN A 20 2.23 10.96 2.61
CA ASN A 20 1.22 10.03 3.14
C ASN A 20 0.05 9.84 2.15
N VAL A 21 0.12 10.42 0.95
CA VAL A 21 -0.92 10.28 -0.08
C VAL A 21 -0.83 8.89 -0.70
N ASN A 22 -1.89 8.10 -0.54
CA ASN A 22 -1.94 6.69 -0.94
C ASN A 22 -1.76 6.52 -2.45
N HIS A 23 -2.23 7.47 -3.26
CA HIS A 23 -2.03 7.45 -4.71
C HIS A 23 -0.54 7.42 -5.10
N ASP A 24 0.26 8.30 -4.50
CA ASP A 24 1.67 8.47 -4.84
C ASP A 24 2.49 7.26 -4.37
N LEU A 25 2.20 6.78 -3.16
CA LEU A 25 2.83 5.58 -2.61
C LEU A 25 2.57 4.34 -3.48
N VAL A 26 1.31 4.10 -3.85
CA VAL A 26 0.94 2.95 -4.72
C VAL A 26 1.58 3.08 -6.11
N LYS A 27 1.64 4.29 -6.67
CA LYS A 27 2.28 4.56 -7.96
C LYS A 27 3.76 4.17 -7.94
N GLU A 28 4.51 4.59 -6.91
CA GLU A 28 5.93 4.26 -6.78
C GLU A 28 6.16 2.75 -6.54
N LEU A 29 5.35 2.10 -5.70
CA LEU A 29 5.46 0.66 -5.47
C LEU A 29 5.21 -0.15 -6.74
N ILE A 30 4.18 0.22 -7.53
CA ILE A 30 3.87 -0.45 -8.79
C ILE A 30 4.98 -0.24 -9.82
N ALA A 31 5.53 0.96 -9.92
CA ALA A 31 6.66 1.26 -10.80
C ALA A 31 7.87 0.40 -10.42
N LEU A 32 8.25 0.43 -9.14
CA LEU A 32 9.40 -0.32 -8.62
C LEU A 32 9.23 -1.84 -8.83
N PHE A 33 8.02 -2.37 -8.60
CA PHE A 33 7.72 -3.78 -8.86
C PHE A 33 7.85 -4.12 -10.35
N ARG A 34 7.26 -3.31 -11.26
CA ARG A 34 7.25 -3.58 -12.71
C ARG A 34 8.62 -3.45 -13.36
N GLU A 35 9.49 -2.60 -12.84
CA GLU A 35 10.87 -2.46 -13.33
C GLU A 35 11.71 -3.74 -13.09
N ASN A 36 11.40 -4.48 -12.02
CA ASN A 36 12.19 -5.63 -11.57
C ASN A 36 11.51 -6.99 -11.82
N TRP A 37 10.21 -6.98 -12.11
CA TRP A 37 9.42 -8.19 -12.35
C TRP A 37 9.34 -8.54 -13.83
N HIS A 38 9.68 -9.77 -14.19
CA HIS A 38 9.73 -10.27 -15.57
C HIS A 38 8.67 -11.35 -15.83
N ARG A 39 7.48 -11.17 -15.27
CA ARG A 39 6.31 -12.06 -15.42
C ARG A 39 6.44 -13.42 -14.75
N GLU A 40 7.34 -13.56 -13.78
CA GLU A 40 7.44 -14.77 -12.97
C GLU A 40 6.23 -14.90 -12.01
N SER A 41 5.96 -16.13 -11.55
CA SER A 41 4.94 -16.34 -10.52
C SER A 41 5.36 -15.68 -9.20
N VAL A 42 4.43 -14.96 -8.56
CA VAL A 42 4.68 -14.22 -7.32
C VAL A 42 4.08 -14.97 -6.14
N ARG A 43 4.90 -15.32 -5.16
CA ARG A 43 4.46 -16.02 -3.94
C ARG A 43 4.30 -15.11 -2.74
N THR A 44 5.20 -14.14 -2.59
CA THR A 44 5.23 -13.24 -1.43
C THR A 44 5.65 -11.85 -1.90
N ILE A 45 4.96 -10.83 -1.40
CA ILE A 45 5.35 -9.42 -1.55
C ILE A 45 5.42 -8.84 -0.14
N SER A 46 6.54 -8.20 0.18
CA SER A 46 6.72 -7.46 1.43
C SER A 46 7.04 -6.01 1.10
N VAL A 47 6.35 -5.09 1.75
CA VAL A 47 6.54 -3.65 1.58
C VAL A 47 6.82 -3.05 2.95
N SER A 48 7.85 -2.23 3.05
CA SER A 48 8.19 -1.47 4.24
C SER A 48 8.51 -0.02 3.86
N TYR A 49 8.19 0.90 4.76
CA TYR A 49 8.58 2.30 4.67
C TYR A 49 9.55 2.61 5.81
N THR A 50 10.59 3.38 5.51
CA THR A 50 11.63 3.82 6.44
C THR A 50 11.83 5.33 6.29
N ASP A 51 12.66 5.96 7.15
CA ASP A 51 12.91 7.41 7.12
C ASP A 51 11.62 8.24 7.30
N LEU A 52 10.80 7.85 8.28
CA LEU A 52 9.51 8.49 8.56
C LEU A 52 9.70 9.89 9.13
N SER A 53 8.90 10.85 8.63
CA SER A 53 8.83 12.22 9.14
C SER A 53 7.44 12.51 9.73
N PRO A 54 7.31 13.49 10.65
CA PRO A 54 6.01 13.96 11.10
C PRO A 54 5.13 14.40 9.93
N ASP A 55 3.84 14.07 10.00
CA ASP A 55 2.84 14.58 9.06
C ASP A 55 2.63 16.08 9.34
N GLY A 56 2.98 16.90 8.34
CA GLY A 56 3.03 18.35 8.45
C GLY A 56 2.31 19.01 7.29
N THR A 57 3.03 19.79 6.49
CA THR A 57 2.46 20.43 5.30
C THR A 57 2.54 19.51 4.09
N GLN A 58 1.43 19.41 3.35
CA GLN A 58 1.43 18.75 2.04
C GLN A 58 2.16 19.62 1.01
N GLN A 59 3.22 19.09 0.42
CA GLN A 59 3.88 19.70 -0.74
C GLN A 59 3.05 19.40 -2.00
N LEU A 60 2.57 20.42 -2.69
CA LEU A 60 1.86 20.25 -3.97
C LEU A 60 2.85 20.14 -5.15
N ASN A 61 2.50 19.30 -6.10
CA ASN A 61 3.16 19.18 -7.39
C ASN A 61 2.57 20.20 -8.37
N MET A 62 3.43 21.02 -8.99
CA MET A 62 3.02 22.02 -9.99
C MET A 62 2.57 21.42 -11.33
N LEU A 63 2.93 20.16 -11.60
CA LEU A 63 2.63 19.46 -12.85
C LEU A 63 1.32 18.66 -12.81
N GLU A 64 0.67 18.58 -11.64
CA GLU A 64 -0.64 17.96 -11.47
C GLU A 64 -1.68 19.01 -11.05
N ASP A 65 -2.94 18.74 -11.32
CA ASP A 65 -4.05 19.60 -10.89
C ASP A 65 -4.07 19.76 -9.36
N PHE A 66 -4.11 21.02 -8.88
CA PHE A 66 -4.04 21.31 -7.45
C PHE A 66 -5.27 20.81 -6.69
N ASP A 67 -6.47 20.97 -7.25
CA ASP A 67 -7.70 20.54 -6.60
C ASP A 67 -7.76 19.03 -6.46
N LEU A 68 -7.29 18.29 -7.46
CA LEU A 68 -7.21 16.83 -7.43
C LEU A 68 -6.26 16.35 -6.34
N GLN A 69 -5.09 16.98 -6.19
CA GLN A 69 -4.12 16.63 -5.14
C GLN A 69 -4.71 16.85 -3.74
N ILE A 70 -5.39 17.98 -3.52
CA ILE A 70 -6.06 18.28 -2.26
C ILE A 70 -7.19 17.28 -1.99
N LYS A 71 -7.99 16.93 -3.01
CA LYS A 71 -9.07 15.95 -2.89
C LYS A 71 -8.55 14.56 -2.51
N ARG A 72 -7.44 14.11 -3.12
CA ARG A 72 -6.80 12.82 -2.79
C ARG A 72 -6.35 12.77 -1.34
N TYR A 73 -5.61 13.80 -0.90
CA TYR A 73 -5.17 13.92 0.48
C TYR A 73 -6.35 13.88 1.46
N LYS A 74 -7.37 14.72 1.25
CA LYS A 74 -8.57 14.74 2.10
C LYS A 74 -9.29 13.39 2.14
N LEU A 75 -9.41 12.72 0.99
CA LEU A 75 -10.03 11.41 0.89
C LEU A 75 -9.28 10.38 1.73
N ASP A 76 -7.95 10.32 1.61
CA ASP A 76 -7.12 9.38 2.36
C ASP A 76 -7.26 9.63 3.88
N HIS A 77 -7.23 10.89 4.33
CA HIS A 77 -7.47 11.24 5.73
C HIS A 77 -8.86 10.86 6.24
N ILE A 78 -9.90 11.02 5.41
CA ILE A 78 -11.27 10.61 5.78
C ILE A 78 -11.36 9.08 5.91
N VAL A 79 -10.75 8.35 4.98
CA VAL A 79 -10.69 6.88 5.02
C VAL A 79 -10.01 6.41 6.30
N ASP A 80 -8.88 7.02 6.64
CA ASP A 80 -8.13 6.68 7.85
C ASP A 80 -8.91 7.02 9.12
N LYS A 81 -9.62 8.15 9.14
CA LYS A 81 -10.49 8.52 10.26
C LYS A 81 -11.59 7.48 10.47
N ILE A 82 -12.31 7.09 9.41
CA ILE A 82 -13.36 6.07 9.49
C ILE A 82 -12.80 4.74 10.02
N ARG A 83 -11.64 4.31 9.52
CA ARG A 83 -11.00 3.06 9.97
C ARG A 83 -10.51 3.13 11.40
N LYS A 84 -10.07 4.29 11.87
CA LYS A 84 -9.66 4.50 13.25
C LYS A 84 -10.86 4.41 14.20
N GLU A 85 -12.01 4.92 13.79
CA GLU A 85 -13.23 4.95 14.61
C GLU A 85 -14.02 3.64 14.55
N HIS A 86 -14.02 2.93 13.41
CA HIS A 86 -14.88 1.77 13.16
C HIS A 86 -14.14 0.49 12.78
N GLY A 87 -12.81 0.48 12.85
CA GLY A 87 -11.96 -0.66 12.49
C GLY A 87 -11.72 -0.80 10.98
N PHE A 88 -10.74 -1.62 10.59
CA PHE A 88 -10.29 -1.74 9.19
C PHE A 88 -11.39 -2.20 8.22
N THR A 89 -12.24 -3.13 8.64
CA THR A 89 -13.29 -3.73 7.79
C THR A 89 -14.46 -2.80 7.51
N SER A 90 -14.58 -1.69 8.25
CA SER A 90 -15.62 -0.66 8.03
C SER A 90 -15.52 -0.02 6.63
N LEU A 91 -14.31 0.07 6.08
CA LEU A 91 -14.07 0.65 4.77
C LEU A 91 -12.91 -0.04 4.05
N VAL A 92 -13.25 -0.89 3.07
CA VAL A 92 -12.28 -1.65 2.27
C VAL A 92 -12.39 -1.32 0.79
N LYS A 93 -11.31 -1.54 0.05
CA LYS A 93 -11.35 -1.48 -1.43
C LYS A 93 -12.24 -2.61 -1.94
N ALA A 94 -13.00 -2.37 -3.01
CA ALA A 94 -13.84 -3.39 -3.63
C ALA A 94 -13.04 -4.64 -4.07
N SER A 95 -11.77 -4.47 -4.44
CA SER A 95 -10.86 -5.57 -4.76
C SER A 95 -10.66 -6.55 -3.60
N SER A 96 -10.87 -6.12 -2.35
CA SER A 96 -10.80 -6.96 -1.16
C SER A 96 -11.97 -7.94 -1.02
N LEU A 97 -13.02 -7.80 -1.84
CA LEU A 97 -14.17 -8.70 -1.89
C LEU A 97 -14.05 -9.77 -3.01
N LEU A 98 -12.99 -9.71 -3.81
CA LEU A 98 -12.76 -10.69 -4.87
C LEU A 98 -12.41 -12.05 -4.29
N LYS A 99 -12.75 -13.12 -5.02
CA LYS A 99 -12.37 -14.49 -4.64
C LYS A 99 -10.85 -14.61 -4.53
N GLY A 100 -10.37 -15.03 -3.37
CA GLY A 100 -8.94 -15.16 -3.06
C GLY A 100 -8.29 -13.91 -2.47
N ALA A 101 -9.02 -12.81 -2.30
CA ALA A 101 -8.56 -11.67 -1.52
C ALA A 101 -8.60 -12.00 -0.02
N THR A 102 -7.55 -11.65 0.71
CA THR A 102 -7.38 -12.01 2.12
C THR A 102 -7.46 -10.81 3.06
N ALA A 103 -7.68 -9.60 2.56
CA ALA A 103 -7.59 -8.37 3.35
C ALA A 103 -8.58 -8.32 4.53
N ILE A 104 -9.81 -8.83 4.35
CA ILE A 104 -10.83 -8.89 5.41
C ILE A 104 -10.50 -10.01 6.40
N GLU A 105 -10.14 -11.21 5.93
CA GLU A 105 -9.78 -12.31 6.83
C GLU A 105 -8.55 -11.97 7.68
N ARG A 106 -7.57 -11.28 7.09
CA ARG A 106 -6.33 -10.88 7.74
C ARG A 106 -6.47 -9.66 8.64
N SER A 107 -7.58 -8.92 8.59
CA SER A 107 -7.77 -7.76 9.48
C SER A 107 -7.88 -8.16 10.95
N ASN A 108 -8.21 -9.43 11.21
CA ASN A 108 -8.29 -10.01 12.56
C ASN A 108 -6.93 -10.53 13.06
N LEU A 109 -5.87 -10.44 12.23
CA LEU A 109 -4.54 -10.92 12.56
C LEU A 109 -3.60 -9.78 12.94
N VAL A 110 -2.86 -9.95 14.02
CA VAL A 110 -1.74 -9.09 14.43
C VAL A 110 -0.46 -9.91 14.31
N GLY A 111 0.47 -9.49 13.43
CA GLY A 111 1.74 -10.20 13.21
C GLY A 111 1.58 -11.64 12.68
N GLY A 112 0.44 -11.96 12.04
CA GLY A 112 0.14 -13.31 11.54
C GLY A 112 -0.55 -14.24 12.55
N HIS A 113 -0.81 -13.76 13.77
CA HIS A 113 -1.56 -14.49 14.81
C HIS A 113 -2.93 -13.83 15.02
N ASN A 114 -3.93 -14.58 15.49
CA ASN A 114 -5.23 -13.99 15.86
C ASN A 114 -4.99 -12.92 16.92
N GLY A 115 -5.25 -11.66 16.55
CA GLY A 115 -4.90 -10.51 17.37
C GLY A 115 -5.80 -10.32 18.59
N GLY A 116 -6.95 -11.01 18.62
CA GLY A 116 -8.03 -10.76 19.58
C GLY A 116 -8.55 -9.33 19.41
N ASN A 117 -9.68 -9.17 18.71
CA ASN A 117 -10.40 -7.90 18.47
C ASN A 117 -9.68 -6.64 19.00
N ALA A 118 -8.69 -6.12 18.26
CA ALA A 118 -7.94 -4.92 18.65
C ALA A 118 -8.76 -3.62 18.49
N TYR A 119 -10.06 -3.74 18.21
CA TYR A 119 -10.98 -2.65 17.89
C TYR A 119 -12.35 -2.81 18.59
N GLU A 120 -12.43 -3.62 19.65
CA GLU A 120 -13.56 -3.60 20.61
C GLU A 120 -13.21 -2.75 21.84
#